data_AF-A0A959F3Y5-F1
#
_entry.id   AF-A0A959F3Y5-F1
#
_cell.length_a   1.000
_cell.length_b   1.000
_cell.length_c   1.000
_cell.angle_alpha   90.00
_cell.angle_beta   90.00
_cell.angle_gamma   90.00
#
_symmetry.space_group_name_H-M   'P 1'
#
loop_
_entity.id
_entity.type
_entity.pdbx_description
1 polymer ?
#
loop_
_entity_poly.entity_id
_entity_poly.type
_entity_poly.pdbx_seq_one_letter_code
_entity_poly.pdbx_strand_id
1 'polypeptide(L)'
;MVALATGRAKDILLDDYNRPKTFFTNFVQTGCPNVNSFMKKIDGAFGKRGGCLFYEVGCRGPMTHASCNRILWNRTSSKTRANHPCLGCTEPAFPHHDLKKGSIFKTMKYLGHFPKETPTGENKLMFYFKTSLHAAGSKK
;
A
#
# COMPACT_ATOMS: atom_id res chain seq x y z
N MET A 1 0.58 24.67 -4.00
CA MET A 1 0.68 26.13 -3.81
C MET A 1 0.89 26.89 -5.11
N VAL A 2 1.80 26.48 -6.00
CA VAL A 2 2.03 27.21 -7.27
C VAL A 2 0.75 27.47 -8.06
N ALA A 3 -0.09 26.46 -8.29
CA ALA A 3 -1.35 26.65 -9.03
C ALA A 3 -2.35 27.62 -8.35
N LEU A 4 -2.35 27.73 -7.01
CA LEU A 4 -3.16 28.73 -6.32
C LEU A 4 -2.55 30.12 -6.48
N ALA A 5 -1.23 30.24 -6.29
CA ALA A 5 -0.50 31.49 -6.40
C ALA A 5 -0.54 32.09 -7.81
N THR A 6 -0.63 31.25 -8.85
CA THR A 6 -0.73 31.69 -10.25
C THR A 6 -2.17 31.86 -10.75
N GLY A 7 -3.17 31.75 -9.87
CA GLY A 7 -4.59 31.92 -10.24
C GLY A 7 -5.19 30.75 -11.04
N ARG A 8 -4.48 29.61 -11.13
CA ARG A 8 -4.87 28.41 -11.89
C ARG A 8 -5.56 27.34 -11.02
N ALA A 9 -6.28 27.76 -9.99
CA ALA A 9 -6.97 26.83 -9.08
C ALA A 9 -8.00 25.95 -9.80
N LYS A 10 -8.68 26.51 -10.81
CA LYS A 10 -9.73 25.83 -11.59
C LYS A 10 -9.19 24.66 -12.44
N ASP A 11 -7.90 24.64 -12.73
CA ASP A 11 -7.25 23.59 -13.54
C ASP A 11 -6.95 22.33 -12.71
N ILE A 12 -7.07 22.41 -11.37
CA ILE A 12 -6.73 21.30 -10.48
C ILE A 12 -7.89 20.31 -10.44
N LEU A 13 -7.67 19.12 -11.00
CA LEU A 13 -8.61 18.01 -10.87
C LEU A 13 -8.55 17.43 -9.45
N LEU A 14 -9.72 17.26 -8.83
CA LEU A 14 -9.86 16.69 -7.49
C LEU A 14 -10.42 15.26 -7.55
N ASP A 15 -10.08 14.45 -6.54
CA ASP A 15 -10.73 13.17 -6.25
C ASP A 15 -11.92 13.34 -5.30
N ASP A 16 -12.58 12.23 -4.96
CA ASP A 16 -13.80 12.21 -4.13
C ASP A 16 -13.55 12.71 -2.69
N TYR A 17 -12.29 12.79 -2.27
CA TYR A 17 -11.87 13.33 -0.98
C TYR A 17 -11.36 14.77 -1.09
N ASN A 18 -11.63 15.46 -2.21
CA ASN A 18 -11.15 16.80 -2.52
C ASN A 18 -9.60 16.94 -2.52
N ARG A 19 -8.88 15.86 -2.85
CA ARG A 19 -7.41 15.87 -2.96
C ARG A 19 -6.99 16.05 -4.42
N PRO A 20 -5.87 16.74 -4.72
CA PRO A 20 -5.40 16.89 -6.10
C PRO A 20 -5.03 15.55 -6.73
N LYS A 21 -5.73 15.16 -7.80
CA LYS A 21 -5.50 13.89 -8.52
C LYS A 21 -4.05 13.71 -8.96
N THR A 22 -3.38 14.80 -9.34
CA THR A 22 -1.95 14.82 -9.68
C THR A 22 -1.05 14.09 -8.68
N PHE A 23 -1.41 14.05 -7.39
CA PHE A 23 -0.65 13.33 -6.35
C PHE A 23 -1.31 12.03 -5.87
N PHE A 24 -2.64 11.94 -5.93
CA PHE A 24 -3.43 10.88 -5.30
C PHE A 24 -4.13 9.92 -6.28
N THR A 25 -3.85 9.98 -7.58
CA THR A 25 -4.42 9.01 -8.54
C THR A 25 -3.93 7.57 -8.32
N ASN A 26 -2.65 7.39 -7.99
CA ASN A 26 -2.03 6.06 -7.93
C ASN A 26 -1.89 5.56 -6.49
N PHE A 27 -1.97 4.24 -6.32
CA PHE A 27 -1.63 3.58 -5.07
C PHE A 27 -0.13 3.63 -4.79
N VAL A 28 0.25 3.62 -3.50
CA VAL A 28 1.65 3.54 -3.06
C VAL A 28 2.34 2.30 -3.59
N GLN A 29 1.61 1.21 -3.85
CA GLN A 29 2.16 0.01 -4.50
C GLN A 29 2.75 0.31 -5.89
N THR A 30 2.21 1.28 -6.62
CA THR A 30 2.71 1.68 -7.94
C THR A 30 4.10 2.32 -7.82
N GLY A 31 5.12 1.68 -8.42
CA GLY A 31 6.52 2.07 -8.29
C GLY A 31 7.22 1.55 -7.03
N CYS A 32 6.58 0.67 -6.25
CA CYS A 32 7.20 -0.02 -5.13
C CYS A 32 8.23 -1.04 -5.65
N PRO A 33 9.48 -1.06 -5.14
CA PRO A 33 10.50 -2.03 -5.56
C PRO A 33 10.11 -3.49 -5.23
N ASN A 34 9.26 -3.68 -4.21
CA ASN A 34 8.85 -5.00 -3.74
C ASN A 34 7.53 -5.47 -4.39
N VAL A 35 7.07 -4.85 -5.48
CA VAL A 35 5.82 -5.25 -6.17
C VAL A 35 5.91 -6.66 -6.75
N ASN A 36 7.08 -7.06 -7.26
CA ASN A 36 7.30 -8.43 -7.74
C ASN A 36 7.25 -9.43 -6.59
N SER A 37 7.78 -9.07 -5.42
CA SER A 37 7.67 -9.88 -4.20
C SER A 37 6.22 -10.02 -3.74
N PHE A 38 5.39 -8.98 -3.92
CA PHE A 38 3.95 -9.05 -3.64
C PHE A 38 3.25 -10.09 -4.52
N MET A 39 3.56 -10.08 -5.83
CA MET A 39 2.99 -11.04 -6.80
C MET A 39 3.45 -12.47 -6.53
N LYS A 40 4.73 -12.66 -6.21
CA LYS A 40 5.31 -13.98 -5.92
C LYS A 40 5.08 -14.47 -4.49
N LYS A 41 4.40 -13.68 -3.65
CA LYS A 41 4.18 -13.98 -2.21
C LYS A 41 5.48 -14.26 -1.45
N ILE A 42 6.53 -13.51 -1.76
CA ILE A 42 7.79 -13.56 -1.01
C ILE A 42 7.65 -12.61 0.17
N ASP A 43 7.61 -13.16 1.37
CA ASP A 43 7.43 -12.38 2.60
C ASP A 43 8.69 -11.60 2.97
N GLY A 44 8.50 -10.35 3.35
CA GLY A 44 9.54 -9.48 3.92
C GLY A 44 9.34 -9.27 5.41
N ALA A 45 10.43 -8.94 6.10
CA ALA A 45 10.41 -8.55 7.50
C ALA A 45 10.71 -7.06 7.66
N PHE A 46 10.27 -6.48 8.77
CA PHE A 46 10.55 -5.08 9.10
C PHE A 46 12.07 -4.83 9.11
N GLY A 47 12.53 -3.83 8.35
CA GLY A 47 13.95 -3.47 8.25
C GLY A 47 14.82 -4.43 7.45
N LYS A 48 14.30 -5.58 6.99
CA LYS A 48 15.06 -6.54 6.17
C LYS A 48 14.80 -6.28 4.68
N ARG A 49 15.87 -6.28 3.88
CA ARG A 49 15.77 -6.16 2.42
C ARG A 49 15.27 -7.46 1.80
N GLY A 50 14.48 -7.33 0.73
CA GLY A 50 14.02 -8.45 -0.08
C GLY A 50 12.75 -9.08 0.48
N GLY A 51 11.59 -8.65 -0.03
CA GLY A 51 10.29 -9.22 0.31
C GLY A 51 9.18 -8.19 0.37
N CYS A 52 7.94 -8.67 0.31
CA CYS A 52 6.75 -7.86 0.46
C CYS A 52 6.37 -7.75 1.94
N LEU A 53 6.08 -6.53 2.39
CA LEU A 53 5.67 -6.25 3.77
C LEU A 53 4.15 -6.39 4.00
N PHE A 54 3.39 -6.76 2.97
CA PHE A 54 1.92 -6.83 3.04
C PHE A 54 1.41 -8.03 3.84
N TYR A 55 2.00 -9.21 3.66
CA TYR A 55 1.45 -10.46 4.20
C TYR A 55 1.77 -10.70 5.69
N GLU A 56 2.91 -10.20 6.16
CA GLU A 56 3.34 -10.36 7.56
C GLU A 56 3.31 -9.05 8.37
N VAL A 57 3.77 -7.94 7.78
CA VAL A 57 4.05 -6.68 8.50
C VAL A 57 2.93 -5.62 8.33
N GLY A 58 1.83 -5.96 7.67
CA GLY A 58 0.64 -5.09 7.57
C GLY A 58 0.79 -3.89 6.63
N CYS A 59 1.67 -3.95 5.62
CA CYS A 59 1.84 -2.83 4.69
C CYS A 59 0.56 -2.50 3.92
N ARG A 60 0.05 -1.27 4.03
CA ARG A 60 -1.17 -0.81 3.34
C ARG A 60 -0.93 -0.18 1.98
N GLY A 61 0.25 -0.40 1.40
CA GLY A 61 0.63 0.17 0.09
C GLY A 61 -0.40 -0.07 -1.03
N PRO A 62 -1.00 -1.28 -1.13
CA PRO A 62 -2.05 -1.59 -2.11
C PRO A 62 -3.41 -0.91 -1.86
N MET A 63 -3.58 -0.23 -0.73
CA MET A 63 -4.85 0.41 -0.32
C MET A 63 -4.72 1.91 -0.08
N THR A 64 -3.53 2.47 -0.31
CA THR A 64 -3.21 3.86 0.02
C THR A 64 -2.89 4.65 -1.23
N HIS A 65 -3.64 5.72 -1.50
CA HIS A 65 -3.36 6.66 -2.57
C HIS A 65 -2.28 7.64 -2.11
N ALA A 66 -1.11 7.62 -2.76
CA ALA A 66 -0.08 8.62 -2.58
C ALA A 66 1.03 8.51 -3.64
N SER A 67 1.76 9.59 -3.81
CA SER A 67 2.90 9.71 -4.71
C SER A 67 4.23 9.21 -4.12
N CYS A 68 4.22 8.57 -2.94
CA CYS A 68 5.43 8.23 -2.17
C CYS A 68 6.47 7.43 -2.94
N ASN A 69 6.06 6.55 -3.85
CA ASN A 69 6.98 5.75 -4.68
C ASN A 69 7.24 6.32 -6.07
N ARG A 70 6.52 7.39 -6.45
CA ARG A 70 6.66 8.08 -7.73
C ARG A 70 7.58 9.30 -7.64
N ILE A 71 7.35 10.16 -6.64
CA ILE A 71 8.13 11.40 -6.43
C ILE A 71 9.29 11.17 -5.45
N LEU A 72 9.10 10.24 -4.51
CA LEU A 72 10.00 9.94 -3.40
C LEU A 72 10.13 11.11 -2.40
N TRP A 73 10.56 10.77 -1.20
CA TRP A 73 11.01 11.72 -0.20
C TRP A 73 12.44 12.13 -0.52
N ASN A 74 12.68 13.44 -0.57
CA ASN A 74 13.95 14.06 -0.95
C ASN A 74 14.51 13.55 -2.29
N ARG A 75 13.64 13.05 -3.18
CA ARG A 75 14.02 12.37 -4.44
C ARG A 75 14.94 11.15 -4.22
N THR A 76 15.01 10.62 -3.01
CA THR A 76 15.93 9.54 -2.64
C THR A 76 15.20 8.26 -2.27
N SER A 77 14.20 8.33 -1.38
CA SER A 77 13.64 7.11 -0.77
C SER A 77 12.16 7.22 -0.41
N SER A 78 11.58 6.11 0.02
CA SER A 78 10.22 5.99 0.55
C SER A 78 10.18 4.97 1.68
N LYS A 79 9.10 4.95 2.47
CA LYS A 79 8.95 3.96 3.55
C LYS A 79 9.17 2.52 3.05
N THR A 80 8.49 2.15 1.96
CA THR A 80 8.61 0.80 1.40
C THR A 80 10.00 0.50 0.82
N ARG A 81 10.72 1.52 0.31
CA ARG A 81 12.13 1.38 -0.12
C ARG A 81 13.08 1.18 1.06
N ALA A 82 12.77 1.77 2.21
CA ALA A 82 13.48 1.55 3.47
C ALA A 82 13.03 0.28 4.21
N ASN A 83 12.22 -0.59 3.59
CA ASN A 83 11.60 -1.76 4.21
C ASN A 83 10.80 -1.45 5.50
N HIS A 84 10.16 -0.28 5.49
CA HIS A 84 9.14 0.09 6.45
C HIS A 84 7.75 -0.03 5.79
N PRO A 85 6.75 -0.64 6.43
CA PRO A 85 5.42 -0.77 5.84
C PRO A 85 4.77 0.59 5.61
N CYS A 86 3.96 0.69 4.56
CA CYS A 86 3.06 1.83 4.41
C CYS A 86 1.98 1.73 5.49
N LEU A 87 1.74 2.82 6.21
CA LEU A 87 0.72 2.88 7.27
C LEU A 87 -0.62 3.43 6.78
N GLY A 88 -0.68 3.94 5.54
CA GLY A 88 -1.88 4.55 4.99
C GLY A 88 -2.18 5.96 5.47
N CYS A 89 -1.16 6.76 5.82
CA CYS A 89 -1.33 8.10 6.40
C CYS A 89 -2.02 9.16 5.52
N THR A 90 -2.30 8.84 4.26
CA THR A 90 -2.99 9.73 3.31
C THR A 90 -4.44 9.32 3.06
N GLU A 91 -4.89 8.20 3.64
CA GLU A 91 -6.27 7.74 3.54
C GLU A 91 -7.09 8.27 4.73
N PRO A 92 -8.38 8.58 4.52
CA PRO A 92 -9.24 9.21 5.54
C PRO A 92 -9.42 8.35 6.79
N ALA A 93 -9.29 7.03 6.66
CA ALA A 93 -9.41 6.12 7.78
C ALA A 93 -8.18 6.12 8.71
N PHE A 94 -7.06 6.79 8.39
CA PHE A 94 -5.84 6.79 9.21
C PHE A 94 -6.07 7.50 10.57
N PRO A 95 -5.53 7.00 11.70
CA PRO A 95 -4.61 5.87 11.89
C PRO A 95 -5.26 4.47 11.96
N HIS A 96 -6.42 4.27 11.36
CA HIS A 96 -7.39 3.14 11.37
C HIS A 96 -8.43 3.27 12.48
N HIS A 97 -9.72 3.39 12.09
CA HIS A 97 -10.86 3.48 13.02
C HIS A 97 -11.05 2.21 13.86
N ASP A 98 -10.58 1.05 13.38
CA ASP A 98 -10.70 -0.27 14.01
C ASP A 98 -9.33 -0.87 14.42
N LEU A 99 -8.35 -0.02 14.75
CA LEU A 99 -7.05 -0.46 15.25
C LEU A 99 -7.19 -1.37 16.48
N LYS A 100 -6.73 -2.61 16.36
CA LYS A 100 -6.46 -3.44 17.54
C LYS A 100 -5.07 -3.12 18.06
N LYS A 101 -4.89 -3.05 19.38
CA LYS A 101 -3.57 -2.84 19.98
C LYS A 101 -2.58 -3.88 19.42
N GLY A 102 -1.49 -3.41 18.82
CA GLY A 102 -0.47 -4.27 18.20
C GLY A 102 -0.69 -4.63 16.72
N SER A 103 -1.73 -4.12 16.04
CA SER A 103 -1.98 -4.43 14.61
C SER A 103 -1.21 -3.56 13.62
N ILE A 104 -0.45 -2.56 14.07
CA ILE A 104 0.21 -1.57 13.19
C ILE A 104 1.32 -2.20 12.33
N PHE A 105 2.08 -3.14 12.89
CA PHE A 105 3.17 -3.84 12.22
C PHE A 105 2.88 -5.32 12.00
N LYS A 106 1.59 -5.68 11.95
CA LYS A 106 1.16 -7.07 11.82
C LYS A 106 -0.07 -7.17 10.94
N THR A 107 -0.01 -8.04 9.94
CA THR A 107 -1.16 -8.33 9.10
C THR A 107 -2.19 -9.13 9.89
N MET A 108 -3.40 -8.60 10.01
CA MET A 108 -4.51 -9.32 10.63
C MET A 108 -5.00 -10.41 9.68
N LYS A 109 -5.07 -11.66 10.15
CA LYS A 109 -5.47 -12.81 9.35
C LYS A 109 -6.79 -13.42 9.86
N TYR A 110 -7.68 -13.77 8.94
CA TYR A 110 -8.84 -14.65 9.15
C TYR A 110 -8.38 -16.10 9.05
N LEU A 111 -8.85 -16.96 9.98
CA LEU A 111 -8.45 -18.37 10.09
C LEU A 111 -6.92 -18.58 10.09
N GLY A 112 -6.15 -17.59 10.55
CA GLY A 112 -4.68 -17.65 10.62
C GLY A 112 -3.92 -17.55 9.29
N HIS A 113 -4.61 -17.63 8.13
CA HIS A 113 -3.96 -17.67 6.82
C HIS A 113 -4.36 -16.51 5.88
N PHE A 114 -5.64 -16.11 5.88
CA PHE A 114 -6.15 -15.16 4.89
C PHE A 114 -6.08 -13.74 5.42
N PRO A 115 -5.46 -12.76 4.74
CA PRO A 115 -5.44 -11.39 5.23
C PRO A 115 -6.85 -10.80 5.29
N LYS A 116 -7.19 -10.17 6.42
CA LYS A 116 -8.51 -9.53 6.67
C LYS A 116 -8.78 -8.41 5.68
N GLU A 117 -7.72 -7.69 5.32
CA GLU A 117 -7.73 -6.59 4.38
C GLU A 117 -7.09 -7.02 3.06
N THR A 118 -7.73 -6.65 1.95
CA THR A 118 -7.27 -6.96 0.59
C THR A 118 -7.01 -5.66 -0.16
N PRO A 119 -6.17 -5.67 -1.21
CA PRO A 119 -5.97 -4.51 -2.07
C PRO A 119 -7.28 -3.86 -2.51
N THR A 120 -7.30 -2.53 -2.59
CA THR A 120 -8.50 -1.79 -2.97
C THR A 120 -8.87 -2.13 -4.43
N GLY A 121 -10.14 -2.46 -4.67
CA GLY A 121 -10.65 -2.80 -6.01
C GLY A 121 -10.58 -4.28 -6.37
N GLU A 122 -9.98 -5.15 -5.54
CA GLU A 122 -10.04 -6.60 -5.72
C GLU A 122 -11.15 -7.24 -4.86
N ASN A 123 -11.90 -8.18 -5.44
CA ASN A 123 -12.84 -9.01 -4.68
C ASN A 123 -12.06 -9.95 -3.74
N LYS A 124 -12.40 -9.96 -2.43
CA LYS A 124 -11.73 -10.78 -1.41
C LYS A 124 -11.61 -12.24 -1.80
N LEU A 125 -12.69 -12.83 -2.33
CA LEU A 125 -12.72 -14.23 -2.72
C LEU A 125 -11.70 -14.50 -3.83
N MET A 126 -11.71 -13.65 -4.87
CA MET A 126 -10.79 -13.76 -6.00
C MET A 126 -9.34 -13.55 -5.57
N PHE A 127 -9.08 -12.62 -4.67
CA PHE A 127 -7.76 -12.42 -4.10
C PHE A 127 -7.28 -13.67 -3.35
N TYR A 128 -8.14 -14.28 -2.52
CA TYR A 128 -7.82 -15.53 -1.81
C TYR A 128 -7.56 -16.69 -2.76
N PHE A 129 -8.32 -16.83 -3.84
CA PHE A 129 -8.04 -17.84 -4.86
C PHE A 129 -6.68 -17.60 -5.52
N LYS A 130 -6.44 -16.40 -6.05
CA LYS A 130 -5.18 -16.02 -6.71
C LYS A 130 -3.98 -16.25 -5.81
N THR A 131 -4.09 -15.84 -4.55
CA THR A 131 -3.03 -16.02 -3.57
C THR A 131 -2.84 -17.50 -3.18
N SER A 132 -3.91 -18.29 -3.05
CA SER A 132 -3.82 -19.73 -2.76
C SER A 132 -3.13 -20.51 -3.89
N LEU A 133 -3.47 -20.21 -5.15
CA LEU A 133 -2.85 -20.81 -6.34
C LEU A 133 -1.36 -20.50 -6.42
N HIS A 134 -0.95 -19.26 -6.18
CA HIS A 134 0.47 -18.88 -6.19
C HIS A 134 1.26 -19.54 -5.04
N ALA A 135 0.64 -19.75 -3.87
CA ALA A 135 1.29 -20.47 -2.78
C ALA A 135 1.49 -21.96 -3.09
N ALA A 136 0.55 -22.59 -3.80
CA ALA A 136 0.67 -23.98 -4.25
C ALA A 136 1.74 -24.15 -5.34
N GLY A 137 1.90 -23.16 -6.23
CA GLY A 137 2.89 -23.18 -7.31
C GLY A 137 4.34 -22.93 -6.89
N SER A 138 4.58 -22.34 -5.71
CA SER A 138 5.95 -22.04 -5.21
C SER A 138 6.60 -23.20 -4.44
N LYS A 139 5.89 -24.33 -4.26
CA LYS A 139 6.39 -25.54 -3.57
C LYS A 139 6.96 -26.61 -4.53
N LYS A 140 7.37 -26.22 -5.74
CA LYS A 140 8.15 -27.07 -6.65
C LYS A 140 9.59 -26.56 -6.73
#